data_AF-A0A1N6JFE2-F1
#
_entry.id   AF-A0A1N6JFE2-F1
#
_cell.length_a   1.000
_cell.length_b   1.000
_cell.length_c   1.000
_cell.angle_alpha   90.00
_cell.angle_beta   90.00
_cell.angle_gamma   90.00
#
_symmetry.space_group_name_H-M   'P 1'
#
loop_
_entity.id
_entity.type
_entity.pdbx_description
1 polymer ?
#
loop_
_entity_poly.entity_id
_entity_poly.type
_entity_poly.pdbx_seq_one_letter_code
_entity_poly.pdbx_strand_id
1 'polypeptide(L)'
;MSETTRLLDHPTGSPPKQTWLRFALSGLVGGGLLGGVSVGGEYLLRGRDLYELALPVYLLLYPLIGIGIGWFYDRHPHARTWVRPSGFFSVEPLPPEEADARGQRSRRFMGIGFGAGIAISLMATALDFVWRGWPFLAETLIPTLLWWPYLGLLFGYSMSLQPGASKPSIRNFRFRMRTVMILVAYVALLFGLGTQSARYSGLARIYHEKDRAARAMVDFFQSQIEKSRVDLKRADNAKELIAGRIPDGLDPSQKVFLKGLEGKSTESYKQYRYGLIADGENRQAGLAAKNLAEYGALVESHRKLAAKYAKAAREPWVPVEPDPPMP
;
A
#
# COMPACT_ATOMS: atom_id res chain seq x y z
N MET A 1 -9.17 57.04 32.21
CA MET A 1 -8.10 56.51 31.34
C MET A 1 -8.78 55.91 30.12
N SER A 2 -8.72 56.61 28.99
CA SER A 2 -9.34 56.24 27.72
C SER A 2 -8.31 55.44 26.92
N GLU A 3 -8.46 54.11 26.86
CA GLU A 3 -7.70 53.29 25.94
C GLU A 3 -8.22 53.58 24.53
N THR A 4 -7.50 54.46 23.84
CA THR A 4 -7.66 54.72 22.42
C THR A 4 -7.45 53.43 21.65
N THR A 5 -8.54 52.92 21.11
CA THR A 5 -8.60 51.88 20.10
C THR A 5 -7.65 52.27 18.96
N ARG A 6 -6.42 51.75 18.97
CA ARG A 6 -5.49 51.86 17.84
C ARG A 6 -6.17 51.17 16.65
N LEU A 7 -6.84 51.97 15.83
CA LEU A 7 -7.16 51.64 14.45
C LEU A 7 -5.89 51.10 13.83
N LEU A 8 -5.90 49.81 13.50
CA LEU A 8 -4.86 49.16 12.71
C LEU A 8 -4.65 50.00 11.46
N ASP A 9 -3.48 50.62 11.33
CA ASP A 9 -3.05 51.30 10.11
C ASP A 9 -3.29 50.36 8.94
N HIS A 10 -4.29 50.67 8.12
CA HIS A 10 -4.50 49.96 6.87
C HIS A 10 -3.37 50.38 5.94
N PRO A 11 -2.46 49.47 5.55
CA PRO A 11 -1.42 49.80 4.59
C PRO A 11 -2.10 50.22 3.28
N THR A 12 -1.95 51.49 2.91
CA THR A 12 -2.52 52.12 1.71
C THR A 12 -1.78 51.72 0.42
N GLY A 13 -0.83 50.78 0.50
CA GLY A 13 -0.23 50.16 -0.67
C GLY A 13 -1.22 49.20 -1.32
N SER A 14 -1.65 49.51 -2.54
CA SER A 14 -2.39 48.57 -3.38
C SER A 14 -1.66 47.23 -3.38
N PRO A 15 -2.29 46.12 -2.97
CA PRO A 15 -1.61 44.85 -2.82
C PRO A 15 -0.99 44.48 -4.17
N PRO A 16 0.28 44.04 -4.20
CA PRO A 16 0.91 43.64 -5.46
C PRO A 16 0.00 42.60 -6.11
N LYS A 17 -0.34 42.78 -7.39
CA LYS A 17 -1.14 41.82 -8.19
C LYS A 17 -0.44 40.47 -8.11
N GLN A 18 -0.88 39.66 -7.17
CA GLN A 18 -0.28 38.37 -6.87
C GLN A 18 -0.78 37.42 -7.96
N THR A 19 0.12 37.00 -8.84
CA THR A 19 -0.24 36.19 -10.01
C THR A 19 -0.68 34.80 -9.55
N TRP A 20 -1.81 34.32 -10.07
CA TRP A 20 -2.38 32.97 -9.85
C TRP A 20 -1.32 31.85 -9.87
N LEU A 21 -0.30 32.00 -10.73
CA LEU A 21 0.85 31.11 -10.85
C LEU A 21 1.62 30.90 -9.52
N ARG A 22 1.87 31.97 -8.75
CA ARG A 22 2.60 31.85 -7.46
C ARG A 22 1.82 31.05 -6.43
N PHE A 23 0.48 31.07 -6.50
CA PHE A 23 -0.38 30.27 -5.62
C PHE A 23 -0.46 28.82 -6.03
N ALA A 24 -0.59 28.55 -7.34
CA ALA A 24 -0.54 27.20 -7.86
C ALA A 24 0.80 26.54 -7.48
N LEU A 25 1.92 27.27 -7.61
CA LEU A 25 3.24 26.78 -7.23
C LEU A 25 3.39 26.58 -5.72
N SER A 26 2.96 27.53 -4.88
CA SER A 26 3.07 27.36 -3.42
C SER A 26 2.16 26.25 -2.89
N GLY A 27 0.96 26.11 -3.46
CA GLY A 27 0.04 25.02 -3.19
C GLY A 27 0.59 23.66 -3.63
N LEU A 28 1.20 23.59 -4.82
CA LEU A 28 1.82 22.37 -5.34
C LEU A 28 3.02 21.96 -4.49
N VAL A 29 3.91 22.88 -4.12
CA VAL A 29 5.05 22.61 -3.24
C VAL A 29 4.59 22.18 -1.85
N GLY A 30 3.63 22.91 -1.25
CA GLY A 30 3.08 22.57 0.06
C GLY A 30 2.37 21.21 0.07
N GLY A 31 1.56 20.94 -0.95
CA GLY A 31 0.91 19.64 -1.14
C GLY A 31 1.91 18.52 -1.35
N GLY A 32 2.93 18.73 -2.19
CA GLY A 32 4.01 17.77 -2.43
C GLY A 32 4.81 17.43 -1.18
N LEU A 33 5.15 18.44 -0.36
CA LEU A 33 5.81 18.23 0.93
C LEU A 33 4.94 17.42 1.90
N LEU A 34 3.65 17.75 1.99
CA LEU A 34 2.72 17.05 2.88
C LEU A 34 2.51 15.60 2.42
N GLY A 35 2.45 15.37 1.11
CA GLY A 35 2.47 14.03 0.51
C GLY A 35 3.77 13.28 0.85
N GLY A 36 4.93 13.90 0.65
CA GLY A 36 6.24 13.31 0.95
C GLY A 36 6.43 12.94 2.42
N VAL A 37 6.02 13.82 3.35
CA VAL A 37 6.05 13.53 4.79
C VAL A 37 5.10 12.37 5.14
N SER A 38 3.93 12.31 4.52
CA SER A 38 2.98 11.22 4.73
C SER A 38 3.54 9.87 4.24
N VAL A 39 4.17 9.85 3.05
CA VAL A 39 4.88 8.68 2.51
C VAL A 39 6.01 8.25 3.45
N GLY A 40 6.84 9.21 3.89
CA GLY A 40 7.95 8.94 4.80
C GLY A 40 7.46 8.38 6.14
N GLY A 41 6.35 8.90 6.68
CA GLY A 41 5.72 8.39 7.87
C GLY A 41 5.21 6.95 7.70
N GLU A 42 4.53 6.65 6.60
CA GLU A 42 4.07 5.27 6.33
C GLU A 42 5.24 4.30 6.13
N TYR A 43 6.26 4.71 5.38
CA TYR A 43 7.46 3.91 5.14
C TYR A 43 8.20 3.61 6.46
N LEU A 44 8.52 4.64 7.24
CA LEU A 44 9.32 4.50 8.47
C LEU A 44 8.53 3.84 9.61
N LEU A 45 7.25 4.19 9.81
CA LEU A 45 6.48 3.68 10.95
C LEU A 45 5.86 2.30 10.69
N ARG A 46 5.59 1.94 9.43
CA ARG A 46 4.98 0.65 9.08
C ARG A 46 5.93 -0.35 8.44
N GLY A 47 7.18 0.05 8.15
CA GLY A 47 8.19 -0.83 7.56
C GLY A 47 7.78 -1.43 6.21
N ARG A 48 6.98 -0.68 5.44
CA ARG A 48 6.44 -1.15 4.15
C ARG A 48 7.45 -0.93 3.04
N ASP A 49 7.52 -1.85 2.09
CA ASP A 49 8.27 -1.64 0.86
C ASP A 49 7.70 -0.46 0.07
N LEU A 50 8.58 0.27 -0.64
CA LEU A 50 8.20 1.41 -1.48
C LEU A 50 7.16 1.04 -2.55
N TYR A 51 7.18 -0.21 -3.02
CA TYR A 51 6.21 -0.74 -3.99
C TYR A 51 4.81 -0.93 -3.40
N GLU A 52 4.70 -1.03 -2.07
CA GLU A 52 3.41 -1.13 -1.37
C GLU A 52 2.87 0.24 -0.96
N LEU A 53 3.57 1.34 -1.24
CA LEU A 53 3.07 2.68 -0.98
C LEU A 53 2.14 3.14 -2.11
N ALA A 54 1.09 3.87 -1.73
CA ALA A 54 0.10 4.45 -2.62
C ALA A 54 0.65 5.66 -3.39
N LEU A 55 1.77 5.51 -4.10
CA LEU A 55 2.48 6.60 -4.78
C LEU A 55 1.56 7.52 -5.61
N PRO A 56 0.58 7.02 -6.40
CA PRO A 56 -0.33 7.90 -7.12
C PRO A 56 -1.17 8.80 -6.22
N VAL A 57 -1.60 8.30 -5.05
CA VAL A 57 -2.34 9.11 -4.07
C VAL A 57 -1.45 10.25 -3.61
N TYR A 58 -0.20 9.97 -3.22
CA TYR A 58 0.70 11.00 -2.71
C TYR A 58 1.17 11.99 -3.78
N LEU A 59 1.39 11.53 -5.00
CA LEU A 59 1.95 12.34 -6.09
C LEU A 59 0.90 13.12 -6.88
N LEU A 60 -0.35 12.66 -6.94
CA LEU A 60 -1.41 13.33 -7.71
C LEU A 60 -2.40 14.05 -6.80
N LEU A 61 -2.91 13.37 -5.77
CA LEU A 61 -3.99 13.91 -4.96
C LEU A 61 -3.52 15.05 -4.05
N TYR A 62 -2.38 14.89 -3.36
CA TYR A 62 -1.91 15.92 -2.43
C TYR A 62 -1.53 17.24 -3.12
N PRO A 63 -0.89 17.27 -4.30
CA PRO A 63 -0.72 18.50 -5.07
C PRO A 63 -2.04 19.17 -5.45
N LEU A 64 -3.06 18.40 -5.88
CA LEU A 64 -4.38 18.95 -6.19
C LEU A 64 -5.06 19.57 -4.96
N ILE A 65 -4.98 18.89 -3.82
CA ILE A 65 -5.45 19.43 -2.53
C ILE A 65 -4.69 20.71 -2.18
N GLY A 66 -3.36 20.70 -2.35
CA GLY A 66 -2.50 21.86 -2.10
C GLY A 66 -2.84 23.06 -2.96
N ILE A 67 -3.08 22.86 -4.27
CA ILE A 67 -3.54 23.91 -5.19
C ILE A 67 -4.90 24.46 -4.73
N GLY A 68 -5.84 23.59 -4.36
CA GLY A 68 -7.15 23.99 -3.84
C GLY A 68 -7.04 24.85 -2.58
N ILE A 69 -6.23 24.42 -1.61
CA ILE A 69 -5.95 25.17 -0.38
C ILE A 69 -5.26 26.52 -0.69
N GLY A 70 -4.28 26.52 -1.60
CA GLY A 70 -3.55 27.73 -2.01
C GLY A 70 -4.46 28.78 -2.64
N TRP A 71 -5.30 28.36 -3.60
CA TRP A 71 -6.33 29.22 -4.20
C TRP A 71 -7.33 29.74 -3.16
N PHE A 72 -7.70 28.90 -2.20
CA PHE A 72 -8.62 29.29 -1.15
C PHE A 72 -8.02 30.34 -0.21
N TYR A 73 -6.76 30.18 0.20
CA TYR A 73 -6.07 31.16 1.04
C TYR A 73 -5.80 32.49 0.36
N ASP A 74 -5.74 32.53 -0.96
CA ASP A 74 -5.73 33.78 -1.72
C ASP A 74 -7.07 34.52 -1.60
N ARG A 75 -8.19 33.80 -1.79
CA ARG A 75 -9.55 34.35 -1.63
C ARG A 75 -9.87 34.77 -0.20
N HIS A 76 -9.27 34.12 0.80
CA HIS A 76 -9.52 34.35 2.21
C HIS A 76 -8.22 34.53 3.01
N PRO A 77 -7.55 35.69 2.92
CA PRO A 77 -6.24 35.90 3.55
C PRO A 77 -6.26 35.73 5.07
N HIS A 78 -7.38 36.08 5.71
CA HIS A 78 -7.58 35.88 7.14
C HIS A 78 -7.54 34.41 7.55
N ALA A 79 -7.79 33.46 6.64
CA ALA A 79 -7.75 32.03 6.94
C ALA A 79 -6.33 31.43 6.89
N ARG A 80 -5.30 32.17 6.46
CA ARG A 80 -3.92 31.67 6.35
C ARG A 80 -3.31 31.25 7.68
N THR A 81 -3.63 31.97 8.77
CA THR A 81 -3.07 31.67 10.10
C THR A 81 -4.07 30.92 10.96
N TRP A 82 -3.68 29.72 11.39
CA TRP A 82 -4.44 28.95 12.38
C TRP A 82 -4.47 29.65 13.73
N VAL A 83 -3.37 30.31 14.10
CA VAL A 83 -3.29 31.17 15.28
C VAL A 83 -3.90 32.53 14.93
N ARG A 84 -4.89 32.95 15.72
CA ARG A 84 -5.57 34.23 15.55
C ARG A 84 -4.84 35.31 16.36
N PRO A 85 -4.56 36.49 15.76
CA PRO A 85 -3.90 37.56 16.48
C PRO A 85 -4.78 38.07 17.63
N SER A 86 -4.16 38.75 18.61
CA SER A 86 -4.90 39.47 19.65
C SER A 86 -5.85 40.49 19.01
N GLY A 87 -7.08 40.59 19.52
CA GLY A 87 -8.12 41.45 18.95
C GLY A 87 -8.83 40.90 17.71
N PHE A 88 -8.52 39.67 17.25
CA PHE A 88 -9.27 39.05 16.14
C PHE A 88 -10.74 38.79 16.47
N PHE A 89 -11.06 38.51 17.73
CA PHE A 89 -12.42 38.28 18.18
C PHE A 89 -13.00 39.53 18.85
N SER A 90 -14.31 39.75 18.70
CA SER A 90 -15.00 40.82 19.43
C SER A 90 -14.99 40.53 20.92
N VAL A 91 -14.73 41.58 21.71
CA VAL A 91 -14.83 41.53 23.18
C VAL A 91 -16.29 41.66 23.61
N GLU A 92 -17.08 42.43 22.87
CA GLU A 92 -18.49 42.67 23.12
C GLU A 92 -19.39 41.62 22.45
N PRO A 93 -20.56 41.31 23.06
CA PRO A 93 -21.56 40.44 22.46
C PRO A 93 -22.08 41.08 21.17
N LEU A 94 -22.09 40.29 20.09
CA LEU A 94 -22.63 40.73 18.81
C LEU A 94 -24.16 40.91 18.90
N PRO A 95 -24.75 41.83 18.12
CA PRO A 95 -26.18 41.88 17.92
C PRO A 95 -26.73 40.51 17.51
N PRO A 96 -27.92 40.11 17.99
CA PRO A 96 -28.46 38.76 17.78
C PRO A 96 -28.58 38.39 16.31
N GLU A 97 -28.96 39.34 15.45
CA GLU A 97 -29.07 39.12 13.99
C GLU A 97 -27.72 38.81 13.34
N GLU A 98 -26.67 39.53 13.72
CA GLU A 98 -25.30 39.27 13.23
C GLU A 98 -24.76 37.94 13.75
N ALA A 99 -25.01 37.63 15.02
CA ALA A 99 -24.63 36.36 15.63
C ALA A 99 -25.26 35.18 14.89
N ASP A 100 -26.54 35.28 14.54
CA ASP A 100 -27.26 34.26 13.79
C ASP A 100 -26.77 34.13 12.34
N ALA A 101 -26.56 35.25 11.64
CA ALA A 101 -26.04 35.25 10.27
C ALA A 101 -24.64 34.60 10.20
N ARG A 102 -23.76 34.93 11.15
CA ARG A 102 -22.42 34.32 11.26
C ARG A 102 -22.50 32.85 11.65
N GLY A 103 -23.41 32.48 12.55
CA GLY A 103 -23.67 31.08 12.91
C GLY A 103 -24.18 30.24 11.73
N GLN A 104 -25.05 30.79 10.89
CA GLN A 104 -25.49 30.13 9.65
C GLN A 104 -24.34 29.96 8.66
N ARG A 105 -23.54 31.00 8.45
CA ARG A 105 -22.34 30.95 7.60
C ARG A 105 -21.35 29.89 8.09
N SER A 106 -21.08 29.84 9.38
CA SER A 106 -20.16 28.85 9.98
C SER A 106 -20.62 27.42 9.76
N ARG A 107 -21.91 27.14 10.01
CA ARG A 107 -22.50 25.83 9.70
C ARG A 107 -22.39 25.48 8.22
N ARG A 108 -22.60 26.44 7.32
CA ARG A 108 -22.45 26.23 5.88
C ARG A 108 -21.02 25.86 5.50
N PHE A 109 -20.02 26.61 5.96
CA PHE A 109 -18.62 26.30 5.66
C PHE A 109 -18.14 25.00 6.31
N MET A 110 -18.52 24.72 7.55
CA MET A 110 -18.24 23.43 8.19
C MET A 110 -18.87 22.26 7.41
N GLY A 111 -20.11 22.42 6.94
CA GLY A 111 -20.79 21.41 6.12
C GLY A 111 -20.10 21.19 4.76
N ILE A 112 -19.72 22.27 4.08
CA ILE A 112 -18.95 22.20 2.83
C ILE A 112 -17.60 21.50 3.06
N GLY A 113 -16.89 21.89 4.12
CA GLY A 113 -15.60 21.30 4.48
C GLY A 113 -15.71 19.80 4.80
N PHE A 114 -16.68 19.41 5.62
CA PHE A 114 -16.96 18.01 5.93
C PHE A 114 -17.28 17.19 4.66
N GLY A 115 -18.16 17.71 3.79
CA GLY A 115 -18.51 17.05 2.52
C GLY A 115 -17.33 16.94 1.56
N ALA A 116 -16.51 18.00 1.44
CA ALA A 116 -15.28 17.97 0.65
C ALA A 116 -14.27 16.95 1.21
N GLY A 117 -14.17 16.83 2.54
CA GLY A 117 -13.37 15.82 3.21
C GLY A 117 -13.81 14.40 2.83
N ILE A 118 -15.11 14.11 2.81
CA ILE A 118 -15.64 12.80 2.35
C ILE A 118 -15.24 12.54 0.89
N ALA A 119 -15.43 13.52 0.02
CA ALA A 119 -15.08 13.39 -1.39
C ALA A 119 -13.58 13.09 -1.59
N ILE A 120 -12.72 13.78 -0.83
CA ILE A 120 -11.27 13.52 -0.82
C ILE A 120 -10.97 12.11 -0.30
N SER A 121 -11.60 11.65 0.77
CA SER A 121 -11.42 10.28 1.30
C SER A 121 -11.75 9.23 0.25
N LEU A 122 -12.91 9.37 -0.41
CA LEU A 122 -13.37 8.43 -1.42
C LEU A 122 -12.45 8.43 -2.65
N MET A 123 -11.99 9.60 -3.09
CA MET A 123 -11.03 9.73 -4.18
C MET A 123 -9.67 9.12 -3.82
N ALA A 124 -9.14 9.41 -2.62
CA ALA A 124 -7.91 8.80 -2.13
C ALA A 124 -8.01 7.28 -2.10
N THR A 125 -9.13 6.77 -1.58
CA THR A 125 -9.40 5.33 -1.51
C THR A 125 -9.54 4.71 -2.90
N ALA A 126 -10.23 5.36 -3.83
CA ALA A 126 -10.38 4.87 -5.20
C ALA A 126 -9.03 4.79 -5.93
N LEU A 127 -8.18 5.81 -5.77
CA LEU A 127 -6.83 5.81 -6.33
C LEU A 127 -5.95 4.72 -5.72
N ASP A 128 -6.01 4.55 -4.39
CA ASP A 128 -5.28 3.48 -3.69
C ASP A 128 -5.77 2.10 -4.12
N PHE A 129 -7.08 1.93 -4.27
CA PHE A 129 -7.70 0.69 -4.73
C PHE A 129 -7.28 0.34 -6.17
N VAL A 130 -7.25 1.31 -7.08
CA VAL A 130 -6.77 1.07 -8.45
C VAL A 130 -5.30 0.64 -8.48
N TRP A 131 -4.48 1.16 -7.56
CA TRP A 131 -3.05 0.86 -7.49
C TRP A 131 -2.74 -0.48 -6.81
N ARG A 132 -3.32 -0.72 -5.63
CA ARG A 132 -2.95 -1.84 -4.74
C ARG A 132 -4.02 -2.93 -4.66
N GLY A 133 -5.25 -2.64 -5.09
CA GLY A 133 -6.36 -3.58 -5.11
C GLY A 133 -7.05 -3.79 -3.75
N TRP A 134 -7.86 -4.85 -3.69
CA TRP A 134 -8.67 -5.22 -2.54
C TRP A 134 -7.94 -5.44 -1.22
N PRO A 135 -6.72 -6.01 -1.16
CA PRO A 135 -6.06 -6.32 0.11
C PRO A 135 -5.87 -5.09 1.02
N PHE A 136 -5.85 -3.88 0.46
CA PHE A 136 -5.55 -2.65 1.17
C PHE A 136 -6.74 -1.69 1.29
N LEU A 137 -7.87 -2.00 0.66
CA LEU A 137 -9.04 -1.11 0.61
C LEU A 137 -9.49 -0.68 2.02
N ALA A 138 -9.68 -1.61 2.94
CA ALA A 138 -10.14 -1.29 4.29
C ALA A 138 -9.14 -0.46 5.11
N GLU A 139 -7.85 -0.71 4.91
CA GLU A 139 -6.76 0.02 5.60
C GLU A 139 -6.73 1.50 5.20
N THR A 140 -7.15 1.82 3.98
CA THR A 140 -7.19 3.20 3.46
C THR A 140 -8.56 3.83 3.67
N LEU A 141 -9.65 3.11 3.38
CA LEU A 141 -11.02 3.63 3.41
C LEU A 141 -11.40 4.15 4.80
N ILE A 142 -11.20 3.35 5.86
CA ILE A 142 -11.67 3.69 7.20
C ILE A 142 -10.91 4.90 7.77
N PRO A 143 -9.56 4.91 7.77
CA PRO A 143 -8.83 6.06 8.31
C PRO A 143 -9.05 7.32 7.50
N THR A 144 -9.12 7.23 6.16
CA THR A 144 -9.35 8.41 5.32
C THR A 144 -10.74 8.99 5.54
N LEU A 145 -11.79 8.17 5.65
CA LEU A 145 -13.13 8.64 5.98
C LEU A 145 -13.28 9.10 7.44
N LEU A 146 -12.40 8.68 8.34
CA LEU A 146 -12.39 9.24 9.69
C LEU A 146 -11.72 10.63 9.72
N TRP A 147 -10.53 10.73 9.14
CA TRP A 147 -9.67 11.90 9.28
C TRP A 147 -9.99 13.05 8.33
N TRP A 148 -10.21 12.80 7.04
CA TRP A 148 -10.41 13.89 6.08
C TRP A 148 -11.71 14.68 6.30
N PRO A 149 -12.86 14.06 6.63
CA PRO A 149 -14.07 14.82 6.97
C PRO A 149 -13.89 15.65 8.24
N TYR A 150 -13.15 15.12 9.22
CA TYR A 150 -12.79 15.86 10.42
C TYR A 150 -11.88 17.06 10.11
N LEU A 151 -10.82 16.86 9.32
CA LEU A 151 -9.94 17.95 8.87
C LEU A 151 -10.72 18.97 8.04
N GLY A 152 -11.56 18.52 7.12
CA GLY A 152 -12.44 19.36 6.33
C GLY A 152 -13.37 20.21 7.18
N LEU A 153 -13.93 19.64 8.26
CA LEU A 153 -14.73 20.37 9.24
C LEU A 153 -13.89 21.45 9.95
N LEU A 154 -12.67 21.13 10.39
CA LEU A 154 -11.75 22.10 11.00
C LEU A 154 -11.37 23.23 10.03
N PHE A 155 -11.10 22.90 8.77
CA PHE A 155 -10.85 23.88 7.72
C PHE A 155 -12.07 24.77 7.50
N GLY A 156 -13.25 24.20 7.26
CA GLY A 156 -14.49 24.96 7.09
C GLY A 156 -14.81 25.84 8.29
N TYR A 157 -14.55 25.33 9.50
CA TYR A 157 -14.66 26.11 10.72
C TYR A 157 -13.70 27.29 10.75
N SER A 158 -12.41 27.07 10.52
CA SER A 158 -11.38 28.12 10.45
C SER A 158 -11.73 29.19 9.41
N MET A 159 -12.27 28.77 8.27
CA MET A 159 -12.71 29.66 7.19
C MET A 159 -13.94 30.49 7.55
N SER A 160 -14.77 30.00 8.46
CA SER A 160 -15.95 30.74 8.91
C SER A 160 -15.64 31.85 9.91
N LEU A 161 -14.46 31.81 10.54
CA LEU A 161 -14.05 32.79 11.52
C LEU A 161 -13.63 34.09 10.82
N GLN A 162 -14.37 35.15 11.09
CA GLN A 162 -14.06 36.49 10.59
C GLN A 162 -13.51 37.37 11.70
N PRO A 163 -12.68 38.39 11.36
CA PRO A 163 -12.32 39.43 12.30
C PRO A 163 -13.56 40.04 12.94
N GLY A 164 -13.52 40.25 14.26
CA GLY A 164 -14.65 40.74 15.06
C GLY A 164 -15.74 39.70 15.32
N ALA A 165 -15.52 38.41 15.07
CA ALA A 165 -16.46 37.36 15.51
C ALA A 165 -16.37 37.15 17.03
N SER A 166 -17.46 36.73 17.67
CA SER A 166 -17.41 36.32 19.07
C SER A 166 -16.47 35.13 19.23
N LYS A 167 -15.64 35.12 20.28
CA LYS A 167 -14.76 33.98 20.56
C LYS A 167 -15.60 32.70 20.68
N PRO A 168 -15.28 31.66 19.89
CA PRO A 168 -16.02 30.42 19.98
C PRO A 168 -15.81 29.77 21.35
N SER A 169 -16.91 29.37 21.96
CA SER A 169 -16.92 28.64 23.22
C SER A 169 -17.46 27.23 22.98
N ILE A 170 -16.80 26.23 23.56
CA ILE A 170 -17.25 24.83 23.54
C ILE A 170 -18.66 24.72 24.14
N ARG A 171 -19.00 25.58 25.10
CA ARG A 171 -20.35 25.62 25.72
C ARG A 171 -21.45 26.04 24.75
N ASN A 172 -21.10 26.72 23.66
CA ASN A 172 -22.04 27.18 22.65
C ASN A 172 -22.21 26.19 21.48
N PHE A 173 -21.52 25.04 21.53
CA PHE A 173 -21.68 23.97 20.54
C PHE A 173 -23.00 23.23 20.78
N ARG A 174 -24.10 23.82 20.31
CA ARG A 174 -25.42 23.17 20.29
C ARG A 174 -25.60 22.45 18.97
N PHE A 175 -25.57 21.12 19.03
CA PHE A 175 -25.94 20.30 17.87
C PHE A 175 -27.46 20.39 17.67
N ARG A 176 -27.87 20.80 16.45
CA ARG A 176 -29.28 20.66 16.06
C ARG A 176 -29.58 19.18 15.87
N MET A 177 -30.82 18.77 16.14
CA MET A 177 -31.26 17.38 15.95
C MET A 177 -30.89 16.85 14.54
N ARG A 178 -31.07 17.68 13.51
CA ARG A 178 -30.65 17.38 12.13
C ARG A 178 -29.15 17.02 12.02
N THR A 179 -28.27 17.74 12.71
CA THR A 179 -26.82 17.48 12.68
C THR A 179 -26.50 16.15 13.38
N VAL A 180 -27.17 15.87 14.50
CA VAL A 180 -27.03 14.58 15.19
C VAL A 180 -27.48 13.43 14.29
N MET A 181 -28.63 13.56 13.61
CA MET A 181 -29.11 12.55 12.67
C MET A 181 -28.12 12.30 11.52
N ILE A 182 -27.54 13.35 10.94
CA ILE A 182 -26.53 13.23 9.88
C ILE A 182 -25.29 12.51 10.40
N LEU A 183 -24.80 12.85 11.60
CA LEU A 183 -23.64 12.19 12.20
C LEU A 183 -23.90 10.71 12.50
N VAL A 184 -25.08 10.39 13.05
CA VAL A 184 -25.47 8.99 13.31
C VAL A 184 -25.55 8.21 12.00
N ALA A 185 -26.20 8.75 10.97
CA ALA A 185 -26.26 8.12 9.65
C ALA A 185 -24.86 7.93 9.04
N TYR A 186 -23.98 8.92 9.18
CA TYR A 186 -22.60 8.85 8.72
C TYR A 186 -21.82 7.75 9.45
N VAL A 187 -21.91 7.69 10.77
CA VAL A 187 -21.26 6.64 11.58
C VAL A 187 -21.81 5.26 11.20
N ALA A 188 -23.11 5.11 11.02
CA ALA A 188 -23.71 3.84 10.58
C ALA A 188 -23.19 3.41 9.19
N LEU A 189 -23.07 4.34 8.25
CA LEU A 189 -22.48 4.09 6.94
C LEU A 189 -21.00 3.70 7.05
N LEU A 190 -20.23 4.35 7.92
CA LEU A 190 -18.83 3.98 8.16
C LEU A 190 -18.69 2.57 8.73
N PHE A 191 -19.55 2.18 9.68
CA PHE A 191 -19.56 0.83 10.20
C PHE A 191 -19.96 -0.20 9.13
N GLY A 192 -21.00 0.07 8.34
CA GLY A 192 -21.43 -0.81 7.26
C GLY A 192 -20.36 -1.00 6.18
N LEU A 193 -19.82 0.11 5.66
CA LEU A 193 -18.75 0.08 4.66
C LEU A 193 -17.44 -0.50 5.23
N GLY A 194 -17.10 -0.15 6.46
CA GLY A 194 -15.89 -0.60 7.13
C GLY A 194 -15.90 -2.10 7.38
N THR A 195 -17.00 -2.67 7.87
CA THR A 195 -17.11 -4.11 8.12
C THR A 195 -17.08 -4.92 6.82
N GLN A 196 -17.80 -4.49 5.78
CA GLN A 196 -17.80 -5.16 4.48
C GLN A 196 -16.43 -5.07 3.79
N SER A 197 -15.82 -3.88 3.76
CA SER A 197 -14.49 -3.71 3.17
C SER A 197 -13.44 -4.51 3.95
N ALA A 198 -13.46 -4.50 5.28
CA ALA A 198 -12.52 -5.28 6.11
C ALA A 198 -12.63 -6.78 5.83
N ARG A 199 -13.85 -7.31 5.67
CA ARG A 199 -14.05 -8.72 5.31
C ARG A 199 -13.41 -9.05 3.96
N TYR A 200 -13.71 -8.27 2.92
CA TYR A 200 -13.18 -8.54 1.57
C TYR A 200 -11.69 -8.28 1.46
N SER A 201 -11.16 -7.24 2.11
CA SER A 201 -9.72 -6.99 2.20
C SER A 201 -8.99 -8.12 2.91
N GLY A 202 -9.55 -8.63 4.01
CA GLY A 202 -9.00 -9.79 4.73
C GLY A 202 -8.92 -11.04 3.85
N LEU A 203 -10.01 -11.37 3.15
CA LEU A 203 -10.02 -12.48 2.20
C LEU A 203 -9.03 -12.28 1.05
N ALA A 204 -9.01 -11.10 0.44
CA ALA A 204 -8.08 -10.78 -0.64
C ALA A 204 -6.61 -10.92 -0.19
N ARG A 205 -6.29 -10.50 1.03
CA ARG A 205 -4.95 -10.65 1.61
C ARG A 205 -4.57 -12.11 1.81
N ILE A 206 -5.47 -12.93 2.37
CA ILE A 206 -5.24 -14.37 2.53
C ILE A 206 -4.97 -15.01 1.16
N TYR A 207 -5.77 -14.71 0.14
CA TYR A 207 -5.56 -15.26 -1.20
C TYR A 207 -4.28 -14.75 -1.86
N HIS A 208 -3.91 -13.48 -1.64
CA HIS A 208 -2.65 -12.93 -2.13
C HIS A 208 -1.43 -13.62 -1.49
N GLU A 209 -1.49 -13.91 -0.19
CA GLU A 209 -0.46 -14.68 0.52
C GLU A 209 -0.38 -16.12 0.00
N LYS A 210 -1.53 -16.76 -0.28
CA LYS A 210 -1.57 -18.10 -0.89
C LYS A 210 -1.03 -18.12 -2.32
N ASP A 211 -1.30 -17.10 -3.14
CA ASP A 211 -0.69 -16.95 -4.47
C ASP A 211 0.83 -16.83 -4.34
N ARG A 212 1.33 -15.94 -3.47
CA ARG A 212 2.78 -15.80 -3.21
C ARG A 212 3.41 -17.12 -2.77
N ALA A 213 2.79 -17.84 -1.85
CA ALA A 213 3.27 -19.14 -1.39
C ALA A 213 3.30 -20.18 -2.52
N ALA A 214 2.25 -20.24 -3.34
CA ALA A 214 2.20 -21.15 -4.48
C ALA A 214 3.30 -20.84 -5.52
N ARG A 215 3.56 -19.56 -5.81
CA ARG A 215 4.67 -19.16 -6.69
C ARG A 215 6.05 -19.52 -6.11
N ALA A 216 6.26 -19.30 -4.82
CA ALA A 216 7.50 -19.71 -4.16
C ALA A 216 7.73 -21.23 -4.26
N MET A 217 6.67 -22.03 -4.15
CA MET A 217 6.78 -23.49 -4.36
C MET A 217 7.08 -23.86 -5.82
N VAL A 218 6.51 -23.14 -6.79
CA VAL A 218 6.88 -23.29 -8.21
C VAL A 218 8.38 -23.07 -8.38
N ASP A 219 8.91 -21.96 -7.87
CA ASP A 219 10.33 -21.62 -8.00
C ASP A 219 11.23 -22.67 -7.32
N PHE A 220 10.82 -23.14 -6.14
CA PHE A 220 11.50 -24.22 -5.42
C PHE A 220 11.57 -25.50 -6.25
N PHE A 221 10.44 -26.02 -6.75
CA PHE A 221 10.44 -27.27 -7.51
C PHE A 221 11.10 -27.12 -8.89
N GLN A 222 11.00 -25.96 -9.52
CA GLN A 222 11.78 -25.67 -10.73
C GLN A 222 13.28 -25.79 -10.48
N SER A 223 13.77 -25.28 -9.34
CA SER A 223 15.19 -25.46 -8.99
C SER A 223 15.59 -26.93 -8.83
N GLN A 224 14.70 -27.78 -8.32
CA GLN A 224 14.93 -29.22 -8.18
C GLN A 224 14.88 -29.95 -9.54
N ILE A 225 14.01 -29.51 -10.45
CA ILE A 225 13.97 -30.00 -11.84
C ILE A 225 15.30 -29.70 -12.53
N GLU A 226 15.82 -28.47 -12.42
CA GLU A 226 17.11 -28.14 -13.06
C GLU A 226 18.28 -28.96 -12.49
N LYS A 227 18.31 -29.20 -11.17
CA LYS A 227 19.29 -30.13 -10.57
C LYS A 227 19.14 -31.55 -11.12
N SER A 228 17.91 -32.05 -11.19
CA SER A 228 17.63 -33.40 -11.71
C SER A 228 17.99 -33.53 -13.19
N ARG A 229 17.88 -32.47 -14.01
CA ARG A 229 18.35 -32.47 -15.40
C ARG A 229 19.87 -32.62 -15.51
N VAL A 230 20.62 -32.01 -14.60
CA VAL A 230 22.07 -32.19 -14.53
C VAL A 230 22.40 -33.63 -14.12
N ASP A 231 21.73 -34.16 -13.09
CA ASP A 231 21.96 -35.53 -12.62
C ASP A 231 21.54 -36.60 -13.64
N LEU A 232 20.61 -36.31 -14.55
CA LEU A 232 20.25 -37.23 -15.64
C LEU A 232 21.44 -37.54 -16.56
N LYS A 233 22.37 -36.59 -16.72
CA LYS A 233 23.60 -36.80 -17.52
C LYS A 233 24.55 -37.82 -16.90
N ARG A 234 24.38 -38.18 -15.62
CA ARG A 234 25.12 -39.26 -14.96
C ARG A 234 24.87 -40.63 -15.59
N ALA A 235 23.76 -40.80 -16.32
CA ALA A 235 23.54 -42.01 -17.11
C ALA A 235 24.64 -42.21 -18.17
N ASP A 236 25.16 -41.13 -18.74
CA ASP A 236 26.24 -41.21 -19.73
C ASP A 236 27.58 -41.49 -19.05
N ASN A 237 27.82 -40.94 -17.84
CA ASN A 237 28.96 -41.33 -17.00
C ASN A 237 28.97 -42.84 -16.73
N ALA A 238 27.81 -43.42 -16.37
CA ALA A 238 27.68 -44.85 -16.11
C ALA A 238 28.04 -45.69 -17.35
N LYS A 239 27.60 -45.30 -18.55
CA LYS A 239 27.95 -45.99 -19.81
C LYS A 239 29.46 -45.94 -20.08
N GLU A 240 30.09 -44.80 -19.86
CA GLU A 240 31.54 -44.66 -20.05
C GLU A 240 32.34 -45.50 -19.05
N LEU A 241 31.91 -45.54 -17.80
CA LEU A 241 32.52 -46.37 -16.76
C LEU A 241 32.40 -47.87 -17.09
N ILE A 242 31.24 -48.33 -17.58
CA ILE A 242 31.06 -49.72 -18.04
C ILE A 242 32.00 -50.04 -19.22
N ALA A 243 32.26 -49.05 -20.09
CA ALA A 243 33.23 -49.17 -21.18
C ALA A 243 34.70 -49.04 -20.72
N GLY A 244 34.96 -48.92 -19.41
CA GLY A 244 36.31 -48.80 -18.84
C GLY A 244 36.95 -47.41 -19.02
N ARG A 245 36.17 -46.37 -19.32
CA ARG A 245 36.66 -44.99 -19.46
C ARG A 245 36.23 -44.15 -18.27
N ILE A 246 37.08 -43.21 -17.84
CA ILE A 246 36.76 -42.26 -16.76
C ILE A 246 36.09 -41.02 -17.38
N PRO A 247 34.80 -40.76 -17.12
CA PRO A 247 34.08 -39.63 -17.71
C PRO A 247 34.55 -38.29 -17.18
N ASP A 248 34.52 -37.25 -18.02
CA ASP A 248 34.83 -35.87 -17.59
C ASP A 248 33.77 -35.30 -16.63
N GLY A 249 32.55 -35.80 -16.65
CA GLY A 249 31.48 -35.41 -15.74
C GLY A 249 31.47 -36.13 -14.39
N LEU A 250 32.37 -37.08 -14.16
CA LEU A 250 32.41 -37.87 -12.92
C LEU A 250 32.87 -37.02 -11.73
N ASP A 251 32.35 -37.34 -10.54
CA ASP A 251 32.75 -36.70 -9.29
C ASP A 251 34.28 -36.73 -9.11
N PRO A 252 34.93 -35.60 -8.72
CA PRO A 252 36.38 -35.54 -8.60
C PRO A 252 36.98 -36.58 -7.66
N SER A 253 36.30 -36.93 -6.56
CA SER A 253 36.79 -37.93 -5.60
C SER A 253 36.79 -39.33 -6.22
N GLN A 254 35.75 -39.66 -6.99
CA GLN A 254 35.64 -40.91 -7.72
C GLN A 254 36.68 -40.99 -8.84
N LYS A 255 36.92 -39.90 -9.56
CA LYS A 255 37.99 -39.82 -10.57
C LYS A 255 39.37 -40.10 -10.00
N VAL A 256 39.71 -39.47 -8.87
CA VAL A 256 41.01 -39.66 -8.20
C VAL A 256 41.14 -41.10 -7.72
N PHE A 257 40.07 -41.67 -7.16
CA PHE A 257 40.04 -43.07 -6.75
C PHE A 257 40.30 -44.01 -7.93
N LEU A 258 39.59 -43.84 -9.04
CA LEU A 258 39.72 -44.70 -10.23
C LEU A 258 41.11 -44.59 -10.88
N LYS A 259 41.67 -43.38 -11.01
CA LYS A 259 43.05 -43.17 -11.48
C LYS A 259 44.08 -43.83 -10.56
N GLY A 260 43.83 -43.82 -9.25
CA GLY A 260 44.69 -44.48 -8.26
C GLY A 260 44.76 -46.01 -8.39
N LEU A 261 43.82 -46.63 -9.12
CA LEU A 261 43.82 -48.07 -9.37
C LEU A 261 44.73 -48.48 -10.55
N GLU A 262 45.13 -47.54 -11.41
CA GLU A 262 46.01 -47.79 -12.54
C GLU A 262 47.39 -48.26 -12.07
N GLY A 263 47.88 -49.38 -12.62
CA GLY A 263 49.17 -49.99 -12.26
C GLY A 263 49.26 -50.61 -10.85
N LYS A 264 48.26 -50.45 -9.99
CA LYS A 264 48.29 -50.93 -8.59
C LYS A 264 47.32 -52.07 -8.27
N SER A 265 46.44 -52.42 -9.19
CA SER A 265 45.37 -53.41 -8.94
C SER A 265 45.19 -54.37 -10.11
N THR A 266 44.63 -55.56 -9.82
CA THR A 266 44.29 -56.55 -10.84
C THR A 266 43.16 -56.04 -11.72
N GLU A 267 43.13 -56.50 -12.98
CA GLU A 267 42.12 -56.06 -13.95
C GLU A 267 40.70 -56.42 -13.53
N SER A 268 40.50 -57.59 -12.91
CA SER A 268 39.22 -58.00 -12.34
C SER A 268 38.72 -57.07 -11.23
N TYR A 269 39.63 -56.59 -10.37
CA TYR A 269 39.27 -55.66 -9.30
C TYR A 269 38.93 -54.27 -9.83
N LYS A 270 39.64 -53.79 -10.86
CA LYS A 270 39.28 -52.54 -11.54
C LYS A 270 37.89 -52.62 -12.14
N GLN A 271 37.62 -53.65 -12.94
CA GLN A 271 36.32 -53.84 -13.57
C GLN A 271 35.18 -53.87 -12.53
N TYR A 272 35.39 -54.57 -11.39
CA TYR A 272 34.45 -54.56 -10.27
C TYR A 272 34.20 -53.15 -9.71
N ARG A 273 35.25 -52.35 -9.50
CA ARG A 273 35.12 -50.98 -8.97
C ARG A 273 34.47 -50.02 -9.95
N TYR A 274 34.80 -50.10 -11.24
CA TYR A 274 34.12 -49.34 -12.29
C TYR A 274 32.63 -49.69 -12.33
N GLY A 275 32.28 -50.97 -12.26
CA GLY A 275 30.90 -51.45 -12.20
C GLY A 275 30.12 -50.89 -11.00
N LEU A 276 30.70 -50.93 -9.80
CA LEU A 276 30.05 -50.37 -8.59
C LEU A 276 29.75 -48.87 -8.70
N ILE A 277 30.68 -48.09 -9.27
CA ILE A 277 30.48 -46.64 -9.45
C ILE A 277 29.45 -46.40 -10.56
N ALA A 278 29.52 -47.17 -11.65
CA ALA A 278 28.53 -47.09 -12.73
C ALA A 278 27.11 -47.39 -12.24
N ASP A 279 26.93 -48.41 -11.40
CA ASP A 279 25.64 -48.73 -10.77
C ASP A 279 25.13 -47.59 -9.89
N GLY A 280 26.03 -46.93 -9.15
CA GLY A 280 25.73 -45.75 -8.36
C GLY A 280 25.26 -44.56 -9.23
N GLU A 281 26.01 -44.24 -10.29
CA GLU A 281 25.68 -43.18 -11.24
C GLU A 281 24.35 -43.47 -11.96
N ASN A 282 24.13 -44.71 -12.39
CA ASN A 282 22.89 -45.14 -13.04
C ASN A 282 21.69 -45.08 -12.07
N ARG A 283 21.87 -45.44 -10.79
CA ARG A 283 20.84 -45.28 -9.76
C ARG A 283 20.47 -43.82 -9.56
N GLN A 284 21.46 -42.93 -9.48
CA GLN A 284 21.21 -41.49 -9.34
C GLN A 284 20.48 -40.92 -10.57
N ALA A 285 20.88 -41.32 -11.78
CA ALA A 285 20.18 -40.92 -13.00
C ALA A 285 18.74 -41.44 -13.04
N GLY A 286 18.50 -42.67 -12.57
CA GLY A 286 17.15 -43.23 -12.45
C GLY A 286 16.28 -42.48 -11.43
N LEU A 287 16.83 -42.07 -10.28
CA LEU A 287 16.14 -41.21 -9.33
C LEU A 287 15.86 -39.82 -9.92
N ALA A 288 16.83 -39.24 -10.64
CA ALA A 288 16.67 -37.96 -11.31
C ALA A 288 15.54 -38.01 -12.36
N ALA A 289 15.42 -39.08 -13.14
CA ALA A 289 14.34 -39.27 -14.10
C ALA A 289 12.96 -39.31 -13.42
N LYS A 290 12.83 -40.01 -12.28
CA LYS A 290 11.60 -40.03 -11.48
C LYS A 290 11.27 -38.65 -10.92
N ASN A 291 12.25 -37.98 -10.32
CA ASN A 291 12.12 -36.63 -9.76
C ASN A 291 11.67 -35.62 -10.81
N LEU A 292 12.15 -35.72 -12.05
CA LEU A 292 11.70 -34.83 -13.14
C LEU A 292 10.20 -34.96 -13.42
N ALA A 293 9.66 -36.18 -13.40
CA ALA A 293 8.23 -36.40 -13.59
C ALA A 293 7.42 -35.90 -12.40
N GLU A 294 7.81 -36.26 -11.17
CA GLU A 294 7.10 -35.89 -9.94
C GLU A 294 7.14 -34.37 -9.69
N TYR A 295 8.32 -33.75 -9.73
CA TYR A 295 8.43 -32.30 -9.56
C TYR A 295 7.79 -31.54 -10.72
N GLY A 296 7.78 -32.11 -11.93
CA GLY A 296 7.05 -31.55 -13.07
C GLY A 296 5.55 -31.42 -12.80
N ALA A 297 4.93 -32.49 -12.28
CA ALA A 297 3.52 -32.48 -11.89
C ALA A 297 3.24 -31.49 -10.75
N LEU A 298 4.14 -31.40 -9.75
CA LEU A 298 4.02 -30.45 -8.64
C LEU A 298 4.12 -28.99 -9.10
N VAL A 299 5.03 -28.68 -10.03
CA VAL A 299 5.13 -27.34 -10.64
C VAL A 299 3.83 -26.97 -11.34
N GLU A 300 3.25 -27.88 -12.12
CA GLU A 300 1.99 -27.62 -12.80
C GLU A 300 0.84 -27.39 -11.82
N SER A 301 0.74 -28.22 -10.77
CA SER A 301 -0.24 -28.09 -9.70
C SER A 301 -0.14 -26.73 -9.00
N HIS A 302 1.07 -26.32 -8.57
CA HIS A 302 1.26 -25.04 -7.90
C HIS A 302 1.06 -23.83 -8.83
N ARG A 303 1.34 -23.93 -10.13
CA ARG A 303 0.99 -22.88 -11.10
C ARG A 303 -0.52 -22.69 -11.21
N LYS A 304 -1.28 -23.79 -11.23
CA LYS A 304 -2.76 -23.74 -11.23
C LYS A 304 -3.28 -23.11 -9.93
N LEU A 305 -2.71 -23.47 -8.78
CA LEU A 305 -3.04 -22.85 -7.49
C LEU A 305 -2.70 -21.36 -7.45
N ALA A 306 -1.53 -20.96 -7.93
CA ALA A 306 -1.13 -19.56 -8.02
C ALA A 306 -2.14 -18.76 -8.87
N ALA A 307 -2.48 -19.26 -10.06
CA ALA A 307 -3.47 -18.61 -10.93
C ALA A 307 -4.86 -18.52 -10.26
N LYS A 308 -5.31 -19.59 -9.60
CA LYS A 308 -6.57 -19.63 -8.84
C LYS A 308 -6.59 -18.55 -7.75
N TYR A 309 -5.54 -18.47 -6.95
CA TYR A 309 -5.46 -17.54 -5.83
C TYR A 309 -5.22 -16.09 -6.27
N ALA A 310 -4.49 -15.87 -7.36
CA ALA A 310 -4.37 -14.55 -7.97
C ALA A 310 -5.72 -14.01 -8.44
N LYS A 311 -6.59 -14.87 -9.01
CA LYS A 311 -7.96 -14.49 -9.38
C LYS A 311 -8.80 -14.22 -8.13
N ALA A 312 -8.77 -15.11 -7.14
CA ALA A 312 -9.51 -14.95 -5.89
C ALA A 312 -9.15 -13.67 -5.12
N ALA A 313 -7.88 -13.25 -5.17
CA ALA A 313 -7.43 -11.99 -4.56
C ALA A 313 -8.02 -10.75 -5.26
N ARG A 314 -8.32 -10.83 -6.56
CA ARG A 314 -8.99 -9.75 -7.33
C ARG A 314 -10.50 -9.74 -7.14
N GLU A 315 -11.08 -10.90 -6.87
CA GLU A 315 -12.52 -11.11 -6.74
C GLU A 315 -12.89 -11.77 -5.38
N PRO A 316 -12.54 -11.15 -4.23
CA PRO A 316 -12.68 -11.78 -2.91
C PRO A 316 -14.13 -12.04 -2.47
N TRP A 317 -15.13 -11.54 -3.20
CA TRP A 317 -16.54 -11.83 -2.96
C TRP A 317 -17.03 -13.10 -3.66
N VAL A 318 -16.26 -13.64 -4.62
CA VAL A 318 -16.60 -14.87 -5.32
C VAL A 318 -16.15 -16.06 -4.48
N PRO A 319 -17.03 -17.03 -4.21
CA PRO A 319 -16.64 -18.27 -3.53
C PRO A 319 -15.51 -18.96 -4.27
N VAL A 320 -14.47 -19.35 -3.53
CA VAL A 320 -13.33 -20.08 -4.08
C VAL A 320 -13.56 -21.57 -3.87
N GLU A 321 -13.46 -22.36 -4.94
CA GLU A 321 -13.54 -23.81 -4.86
C GLU A 321 -12.48 -24.38 -3.91
N PRO A 322 -12.70 -25.55 -3.28
CA PRO A 322 -11.67 -26.23 -2.50
C PRO A 322 -10.41 -26.50 -3.32
N ASP A 323 -9.27 -26.63 -2.65
CA ASP A 323 -8.04 -26.99 -3.35
C ASP A 323 -8.11 -28.45 -3.83
N PRO A 324 -7.66 -28.73 -5.06
CA PRO A 324 -7.52 -30.10 -5.52
C PRO A 324 -6.50 -30.85 -4.63
N PRO A 325 -6.60 -32.18 -4.53
CA PRO A 325 -5.58 -32.97 -3.86
C PRO A 325 -4.23 -32.78 -4.55
N MET A 326 -3.15 -32.86 -3.77
CA MET A 326 -1.80 -32.83 -4.32
C MET A 326 -1.57 -34.07 -5.20
N PRO A 327 -0.91 -33.90 -6.37
CA PRO A 327 -0.68 -34.99 -7.33
C PRO A 327 0.33 -36.03 -6.84
#